data_AF-A0A3Q3ITK1-F1
#
_entry.id   AF-A0A3Q3ITK1-F1
#
_cell.length_a   1.000
_cell.length_b   1.000
_cell.length_c   1.000
_cell.angle_alpha   90.00
_cell.angle_beta   90.00
_cell.angle_gamma   90.00
#
_symmetry.space_group_name_H-M   'P 1'
#
loop_
_entity.id
_entity.type
_entity.pdbx_description
1 polymer ?
#
loop_
_entity_poly.entity_id
_entity_poly.type
_entity_poly.pdbx_seq_one_letter_code
_entity_poly.pdbx_strand_id
1 'polypeptide(L)'
;MSEFLLSLLGERLVNSAKAEVDVQSLGARLSLVGLFFGCSLNAPCKQFNGSLCEFYSRFKKTSEHKDKLEIVFISSDQDQKHWQDFLQEMPWPALPFKDRHKK
;
A
#
# COMPACT_ATOMS: atom_id res chain seq x y z
N MET A 1 -10.45 8.51 -12.53
CA MET A 1 -9.43 7.88 -11.67
C MET A 1 -10.00 6.71 -10.87
N SER A 2 -11.18 6.83 -10.25
CA SER A 2 -11.80 5.76 -9.43
C SER A 2 -12.01 4.44 -10.19
N GLU A 3 -12.62 4.43 -11.37
CA GLU A 3 -12.85 3.19 -12.15
C GLU A 3 -11.55 2.48 -12.54
N PHE A 4 -10.53 3.24 -12.94
CA PHE A 4 -9.22 2.69 -13.24
C PHE A 4 -8.58 2.04 -12.01
N LEU A 5 -8.63 2.71 -10.84
CA LEU A 5 -8.09 2.14 -9.61
C LEU A 5 -8.86 0.90 -9.16
N LEU A 6 -10.19 0.86 -9.35
CA LEU A 6 -10.99 -0.34 -9.10
C LEU A 6 -10.58 -1.50 -10.02
N SER A 7 -10.34 -1.23 -11.30
CA SER A 7 -9.86 -2.27 -12.23
C SER A 7 -8.46 -2.80 -11.86
N LEU A 8 -7.58 -1.91 -11.37
CA LEU A 8 -6.19 -2.24 -11.06
C LEU A 8 -6.02 -2.92 -9.69
N LEU A 9 -6.67 -2.38 -8.67
CA LEU A 9 -6.48 -2.77 -7.25
C LEU A 9 -7.66 -3.57 -6.69
N GLY A 10 -8.76 -3.69 -7.43
CA GLY A 10 -10.01 -4.23 -6.93
C GLY A 10 -10.79 -3.24 -6.06
N GLU A 11 -11.84 -3.72 -5.42
CA GLU A 11 -12.73 -2.88 -4.60
C GLU A 11 -12.16 -2.60 -3.20
N ARG A 12 -11.31 -3.50 -2.69
CA ARG A 12 -10.85 -3.51 -1.30
C ARG A 12 -9.35 -3.69 -1.21
N LEU A 13 -8.71 -2.84 -0.41
CA LEU A 13 -7.35 -3.03 0.10
C LEU A 13 -7.40 -3.44 1.57
N VAL A 14 -6.26 -3.87 2.13
CA VAL A 14 -6.14 -4.24 3.54
C VAL A 14 -5.04 -3.43 4.19
N ASN A 15 -5.30 -2.84 5.35
CA ASN A 15 -4.29 -2.11 6.12
C ASN A 15 -3.61 -3.01 7.19
N SER A 16 -2.63 -2.44 7.89
CA SER A 16 -1.89 -3.11 8.98
C SER A 16 -2.79 -3.60 10.14
N ALA A 17 -3.96 -3.00 10.34
CA ALA A 17 -4.96 -3.44 11.30
C ALA A 17 -5.89 -4.55 10.77
N LYS A 18 -5.60 -5.10 9.58
CA LYS A 18 -6.46 -6.07 8.85
C LYS A 18 -7.84 -5.52 8.50
N ALA A 19 -8.03 -4.20 8.58
CA ALA A 19 -9.27 -3.56 8.17
C ALA A 19 -9.28 -3.33 6.66
N GLU A 20 -10.46 -3.50 6.07
CA GLU A 20 -10.66 -3.24 4.65
C GLU A 20 -10.70 -1.73 4.38
N VAL A 21 -10.06 -1.32 3.29
CA VAL A 21 -10.05 0.06 2.80
C VAL A 21 -10.74 0.07 1.43
N ASP A 22 -11.78 0.89 1.31
CA ASP A 22 -12.54 1.05 0.07
C ASP A 22 -11.76 1.84 -0.98
N VAL A 23 -11.53 1.22 -2.15
CA VAL A 23 -10.72 1.82 -3.22
C VAL A 23 -11.45 2.98 -3.90
N GLN A 24 -12.77 2.96 -3.95
CA GLN A 24 -13.54 4.04 -4.56
C GLN A 24 -13.46 5.33 -3.75
N SER A 25 -13.65 5.24 -2.43
CA SER A 25 -13.47 6.34 -1.48
C SER A 25 -12.04 6.88 -1.50
N LEU A 26 -11.06 5.98 -1.60
CA LEU A 26 -9.65 6.33 -1.70
C LEU A 26 -9.38 7.09 -3.02
N GLY A 27 -9.81 6.56 -4.15
CA GLY A 27 -9.60 7.16 -5.47
C GLY A 27 -10.28 8.51 -5.68
N ALA A 28 -11.33 8.83 -4.91
CA ALA A 28 -12.02 10.11 -4.98
C ALA A 28 -11.20 11.28 -4.39
N ARG A 29 -10.33 11.01 -3.42
CA ARG A 29 -9.53 12.05 -2.73
C ARG A 29 -8.12 12.20 -3.27
N LEU A 30 -7.56 11.12 -3.83
CA LEU A 30 -6.18 11.06 -4.26
C LEU A 30 -5.92 11.74 -5.60
N SER A 31 -4.76 12.38 -5.69
CA SER A 31 -4.17 12.88 -6.93
C SER A 31 -3.01 12.00 -7.41
N LEU A 32 -2.40 11.24 -6.49
CA LEU A 32 -1.26 10.36 -6.77
C LEU A 32 -1.38 9.05 -5.99
N VAL A 33 -1.16 7.94 -6.68
CA VAL A 33 -1.06 6.60 -6.09
C VAL A 33 0.32 6.05 -6.37
N GLY A 34 1.08 5.77 -5.32
CA GLY A 34 2.37 5.08 -5.43
C GLY A 34 2.17 3.57 -5.27
N LEU A 35 2.52 2.79 -6.29
CA LEU A 35 2.51 1.34 -6.20
C LEU A 35 3.88 0.86 -5.75
N PHE A 36 3.94 0.27 -4.55
CA PHE A 36 5.18 -0.28 -4.00
C PHE A 36 5.21 -1.79 -4.21
N PHE A 37 5.99 -2.25 -5.18
CA PHE A 37 6.20 -3.67 -5.44
C PHE A 37 7.39 -4.19 -4.63
N GLY A 38 7.18 -5.25 -3.84
CA GLY A 38 8.26 -5.78 -3.00
C GLY A 38 7.96 -7.15 -2.41
N CYS A 39 8.92 -7.68 -1.65
CA CYS A 39 8.85 -8.95 -0.94
C CYS A 39 9.55 -8.78 0.42
N SER A 40 8.97 -9.33 1.47
CA SER A 40 9.45 -9.20 2.85
C SER A 40 10.83 -9.84 3.06
N LEU A 41 11.19 -10.87 2.29
CA LEU A 41 12.43 -11.62 2.48
C LEU A 41 13.64 -10.98 1.79
N ASN A 42 13.45 -9.88 1.05
CA ASN A 42 14.49 -9.21 0.29
C ASN A 42 15.10 -8.04 1.08
N ALA A 43 16.40 -8.10 1.41
CA ALA A 43 17.07 -7.08 2.23
C ALA A 43 17.01 -5.65 1.62
N PRO A 44 17.29 -5.44 0.32
CA PRO A 44 16.99 -4.19 -0.38
C PRO A 44 15.57 -3.67 -0.20
N CYS A 45 14.55 -4.55 -0.24
CA CYS A 45 13.16 -4.15 -0.04
C CYS A 45 12.91 -3.66 1.38
N LYS A 46 13.50 -4.30 2.41
CA LYS A 46 13.38 -3.84 3.80
C LYS A 46 14.03 -2.49 4.02
N GLN A 47 15.21 -2.26 3.45
CA GLN A 47 15.90 -0.97 3.54
C GLN A 47 15.07 0.13 2.89
N PHE A 48 14.57 -0.12 1.68
CA PHE A 48 13.70 0.83 0.98
C PHE A 48 12.39 1.09 1.74
N ASN A 49 11.79 0.06 2.34
CA ASN A 49 10.59 0.21 3.17
C ASN A 49 10.83 1.20 4.33
N GLY A 50 11.97 1.09 5.01
CA GLY A 50 12.36 2.02 6.07
C GLY A 50 12.41 3.48 5.59
N SER A 51 13.12 3.74 4.48
CA SER A 51 13.21 5.08 3.89
C SER A 51 11.85 5.60 3.41
N LEU A 52 11.01 4.72 2.84
CA LEU A 52 9.69 5.08 2.36
C LEU A 52 8.73 5.41 3.51
N CYS A 53 8.82 4.67 4.63
CA CYS A 53 8.07 4.94 5.85
C CYS A 53 8.41 6.32 6.43
N GLU A 54 9.70 6.68 6.46
CA GLU A 54 10.15 7.99 6.91
C GLU A 54 9.60 9.11 6.02
N PHE A 55 9.77 8.98 4.70
CA PHE A 55 9.23 9.93 3.73
C PHE A 55 7.72 10.12 3.88
N TYR A 56 6.98 9.01 3.87
CA TYR A 56 5.51 9.03 3.92
C TYR A 56 5.01 9.63 5.24
N SER A 57 5.61 9.25 6.36
CA SER A 57 5.28 9.80 7.67
C SER A 57 5.51 11.31 7.74
N ARG A 58 6.63 11.78 7.19
CA ARG A 58 6.92 13.21 7.10
C ARG A 58 5.90 13.91 6.20
N PHE A 59 5.65 13.37 5.01
CA PHE A 59 4.69 13.91 4.04
C PHE A 59 3.28 14.05 4.66
N LYS A 60 2.78 13.01 5.33
CA LYS A 60 1.46 13.03 5.98
C LYS A 60 1.36 14.04 7.12
N LYS A 61 2.47 14.34 7.80
CA LYS A 61 2.51 15.31 8.91
C LYS A 61 2.65 16.75 8.46
N THR A 62 3.45 17.03 7.43
CA THR A 62 3.88 18.40 7.11
C THR A 62 3.29 18.96 5.83
N SER A 63 2.75 18.13 4.93
CA SER A 63 2.23 18.60 3.64
C SER A 63 0.77 19.05 3.74
N GLU A 64 0.44 20.16 3.09
CA GLU A 64 -0.94 20.58 2.83
C GLU A 64 -1.68 19.59 1.90
N HIS A 65 -0.93 18.76 1.16
CA HIS A 65 -1.45 17.73 0.26
C HIS A 65 -1.42 16.32 0.86
N LYS A 66 -1.35 16.19 2.20
CA LYS A 66 -1.29 14.90 2.89
C LYS A 66 -2.37 13.90 2.45
N ASP A 67 -3.56 14.37 2.08
CA ASP A 67 -4.68 13.52 1.66
C ASP A 67 -4.72 13.23 0.15
N LYS A 68 -3.72 13.71 -0.60
CA LYS A 68 -3.63 13.57 -2.06
C LYS A 68 -2.71 12.44 -2.53
N LEU A 69 -1.83 11.93 -1.66
CA LEU A 69 -0.97 10.80 -1.94
C LEU A 69 -1.36 9.60 -1.06
N GLU A 70 -1.45 8.43 -1.69
CA GLU A 70 -1.46 7.15 -0.99
C GLU A 70 -0.44 6.20 -1.61
N ILE A 71 0.11 5.33 -0.78
CA ILE A 71 0.95 4.22 -1.23
C ILE A 71 0.13 2.93 -1.13
N VAL A 72 0.28 2.02 -2.09
CA VAL A 72 -0.34 0.69 -2.02
C VAL A 72 0.76 -0.34 -2.20
N PHE A 73 0.92 -1.21 -1.22
CA PHE A 73 1.89 -2.29 -1.28
C PHE A 73 1.35 -3.46 -2.11
N ILE A 74 2.12 -3.87 -3.12
CA ILE A 74 1.85 -5.00 -4.01
C ILE A 74 2.90 -6.08 -3.72
N SER A 75 2.49 -7.07 -2.94
CA SER A 75 3.40 -8.11 -2.46
C SER A 75 3.75 -9.14 -3.52
N SER A 76 5.01 -9.56 -3.51
CA SER A 76 5.54 -10.73 -4.20
C SER A 76 5.89 -11.87 -3.24
N ASP A 77 5.47 -11.77 -1.97
CA ASP A 77 5.62 -12.84 -0.98
C ASP A 77 4.81 -14.07 -1.42
N GLN A 78 5.37 -15.25 -1.15
CA GLN A 78 4.74 -16.53 -1.48
C GLN A 78 3.85 -17.06 -0.35
N ASP A 79 4.00 -16.50 0.84
CA ASP A 79 3.32 -16.93 2.05
C ASP A 79 2.57 -15.77 2.71
N GLN A 80 1.38 -16.08 3.24
CA GLN A 80 0.48 -15.11 3.84
C GLN A 80 1.03 -14.55 5.15
N LYS A 81 1.78 -15.35 5.92
CA LYS A 81 2.35 -14.89 7.19
C LYS A 81 3.42 -13.83 6.94
N HIS A 82 4.35 -14.07 6.02
CA HIS A 82 5.35 -13.09 5.61
C HIS A 82 4.73 -11.80 5.08
N TRP A 83 3.70 -11.91 4.24
CA TRP A 83 2.93 -10.76 3.78
C TRP A 83 2.33 -9.95 4.94
N GLN A 84 1.72 -10.65 5.90
CA GLN A 84 1.06 -10.03 7.04
C GLN A 84 2.05 -9.35 7.98
N ASP A 85 3.15 -10.02 8.32
CA ASP A 85 4.19 -9.48 9.18
C ASP A 85 4.76 -8.19 8.57
N PHE A 86 5.05 -8.21 7.26
CA PHE A 86 5.60 -7.03 6.57
C PHE A 86 4.57 -5.90 6.41
N LEU A 87 3.29 -6.21 6.23
CA LEU A 87 2.21 -5.22 6.20
C LEU A 87 2.10 -4.47 7.55
N GLN A 88 2.40 -5.11 8.67
CA GLN A 88 2.39 -4.46 9.99
C GLN A 88 3.48 -3.40 10.15
N GLU A 89 4.54 -3.46 9.35
CA GLU A 89 5.65 -2.49 9.37
C GLU A 89 5.35 -1.23 8.54
N MET A 90 4.21 -1.17 7.85
CA MET A 90 3.87 -0.12 6.91
C MET A 90 2.67 0.73 7.37
N PRO A 91 2.69 2.06 7.14
CA PRO A 91 1.56 2.93 7.47
C PRO A 91 0.48 2.99 6.37
N TRP A 92 0.71 2.33 5.22
CA TRP A 92 -0.17 2.34 4.06
C TRP A 92 -0.82 0.97 3.80
N PRO A 93 -1.93 0.91 3.04
CA PRO A 93 -2.60 -0.35 2.73
C PRO A 93 -1.84 -1.20 1.70
N ALA A 94 -2.24 -2.46 1.60
CA ALA A 94 -1.75 -3.43 0.62
C ALA A 94 -2.90 -4.05 -0.17
N LEU A 95 -2.57 -4.56 -1.36
CA LEU A 95 -3.45 -5.47 -2.07
C LEU A 95 -3.67 -6.73 -1.23
N PRO A 96 -4.91 -7.26 -1.12
CA PRO A 96 -5.16 -8.50 -0.40
C PRO A 96 -4.27 -9.63 -0.93
N PHE A 97 -3.71 -10.46 -0.04
CA PHE A 97 -2.80 -11.54 -0.44
C PHE A 97 -3.39 -12.51 -1.48
N LYS A 98 -4.71 -12.74 -1.42
CA LYS A 98 -5.45 -13.55 -2.41
C LYS A 98 -5.38 -12.96 -3.83
N ASP A 99 -5.29 -11.65 -3.93
CA ASP A 99 -5.31 -10.88 -5.18
C ASP A 99 -3.89 -10.54 -5.68
N ARG A 100 -2.83 -11.05 -5.05
CA ARG A 100 -1.41 -10.77 -5.38
C ARG A 100 -0.98 -11.07 -6.83
N HIS A 101 -1.83 -11.77 -7.58
CA HIS A 101 -1.62 -12.11 -8.99
C HIS A 101 -2.05 -11.00 -9.95
N LYS A 102 -2.81 -10.00 -9.47
CA LYS A 102 -3.10 -8.77 -10.22
C LYS A 102 -1.84 -7.90 -10.20
N LYS A 103 -0.98 -8.07 -11.20
CA LYS A 103 0.25 -7.29 -11.42
C LYS A 103 0.21 -6.65 -12.79
#